data_AF-A0A0D0BJU4-F1
#
_entry.id   AF-A0A0D0BJU4-F1
#
_cell.length_a   1.000
_cell.length_b   1.000
_cell.length_c   1.000
_cell.angle_alpha   90.00
_cell.angle_beta   90.00
_cell.angle_gamma   90.00
#
_symmetry.space_group_name_H-M   'P 1'
#
loop_
_entity.id
_entity.type
_entity.pdbx_description
1 polymer ?
#
loop_
_entity_poly.entity_id
_entity_poly.type
_entity_poly.pdbx_seq_one_letter_code
_entity_poly.pdbx_strand_id
1 'polypeptide(L)' 'VLLAVQSRSLMGYLSGTIPQPSSTHLTMSPTYIYSTTPLPEEWSARDAITKSVIVMNIANPIGLGVDKTKNSAFIWKGL' A
#
# COMPACT_ATOMS: atom_id res chain seq x y z
N VAL A 1 9.27 9.25 -2.71
CA VAL A 1 8.19 8.23 -2.76
C VAL A 1 8.36 7.22 -3.90
N LEU A 2 8.25 7.60 -5.18
CA LEU A 2 8.24 6.66 -6.32
C LEU A 2 9.39 5.66 -6.33
N LEU A 3 10.64 6.12 -6.26
CA LEU A 3 11.83 5.27 -6.25
C LEU A 3 11.81 4.25 -5.08
N ALA A 4 11.44 4.71 -3.87
CA ALA A 4 11.42 3.87 -2.68
C ALA A 4 10.31 2.81 -2.71
N VAL A 5 9.19 3.10 -3.37
CA VAL A 5 8.11 2.13 -3.60
C VAL A 5 8.50 1.14 -4.71
N GLN A 6 9.07 1.63 -5.81
CA GLN A 6 9.48 0.81 -6.95
C GLN A 6 10.59 -0.18 -6.57
N SER A 7 11.59 0.25 -5.81
CA SER A 7 12.68 -0.63 -5.35
C SER A 7 12.21 -1.78 -4.45
N ARG A 8 10.99 -1.69 -3.92
CA ARG A 8 10.34 -2.71 -3.08
C ARG A 8 9.29 -3.53 -3.83
N SER A 9 9.11 -3.31 -5.13
CA SER A 9 8.04 -3.93 -5.94
C SER A 9 6.62 -3.60 -5.46
N LEU A 10 6.42 -2.43 -4.83
CA LEU A 10 5.14 -2.03 -4.23
C LEU A 10 4.35 -1.02 -5.07
N MET A 11 4.76 -0.75 -6.33
CA MET A 11 4.17 0.31 -7.14
C MET A 11 2.66 0.14 -7.34
N GLY A 12 2.18 -1.09 -7.42
CA GLY A 12 0.75 -1.39 -7.57
C GLY A 12 -0.11 -0.96 -6.38
N TYR A 13 0.45 -0.85 -5.18
CA TYR A 13 -0.23 -0.33 -3.99
C TYR A 13 -0.32 1.20 -4.04
N LEU A 14 0.73 1.87 -4.49
CA LEU A 14 0.77 3.32 -4.64
C LEU A 14 -0.15 3.82 -5.78
N SER A 15 -0.20 3.10 -6.90
CA SER A 15 -1.08 3.43 -8.03
C SER A 15 -2.53 2.99 -7.81
N GLY A 16 -2.75 2.01 -6.91
CA GLY A 16 -4.05 1.39 -6.66
C GLY A 16 -4.45 0.35 -7.71
N THR A 17 -3.49 -0.19 -8.49
CA THR A 17 -3.76 -1.27 -9.45
C THR A 17 -3.88 -2.64 -8.80
N ILE A 18 -3.41 -2.81 -7.54
CA ILE A 18 -3.63 -4.01 -6.74
C ILE A 18 -4.77 -3.73 -5.75
N PRO A 19 -6.01 -4.15 -6.05
CA PRO A 19 -7.15 -3.92 -5.16
C PRO A 19 -7.05 -4.76 -3.89
N GLN A 20 -7.69 -4.31 -2.82
CA GLN A 20 -7.82 -5.09 -1.60
C GLN A 20 -8.63 -6.38 -1.90
N PRO A 21 -8.09 -7.57 -1.59
CA PRO A 21 -8.82 -8.81 -1.80
C PRO A 21 -10.06 -8.88 -0.91
N SER A 22 -11.16 -9.43 -1.44
CA SER A 22 -12.33 -9.76 -0.62
C SER A 22 -11.98 -10.88 0.36
N SER A 23 -12.38 -10.74 1.62
CA SER A 23 -12.03 -11.65 2.72
C SER A 23 -12.65 -13.03 2.53
N THR A 24 -12.03 -13.86 1.70
CA THR A 24 -12.34 -15.28 1.61
C THR A 24 -11.20 -15.99 2.29
N HIS A 25 -11.43 -16.38 3.54
CA HIS A 25 -10.46 -17.11 4.37
C HIS A 25 -10.28 -18.53 3.81
N LEU A 26 -9.53 -18.65 2.73
CA LEU A 26 -8.95 -19.92 2.34
C LEU A 26 -7.49 -19.87 2.76
N THR A 27 -7.04 -20.90 3.48
CA THR A 27 -5.62 -21.12 3.78
C THR A 27 -4.88 -21.29 2.47
N MET A 28 -4.37 -20.19 1.93
CA MET A 28 -3.61 -20.15 0.69
C MET A 28 -2.12 -20.01 1.03
N SER A 29 -1.27 -20.54 0.16
CA SER A 29 0.17 -20.37 0.30
C SER A 29 0.55 -18.89 0.22
N PRO A 30 1.56 -18.43 0.98
CA PRO A 30 2.08 -17.07 0.88
C PRO A 30 2.43 -16.71 -0.57
N THR A 31 2.20 -15.46 -0.94
CA THR A 31 2.51 -14.94 -2.26
C THR A 31 3.82 -14.16 -2.28
N TYR A 32 4.47 -14.12 -3.43
CA TYR A 32 5.62 -13.24 -3.63
C TYR A 32 5.26 -11.77 -3.47
N ILE A 33 6.24 -10.94 -3.08
CA ILE A 33 6.06 -9.50 -2.83
C ILE A 33 5.52 -8.74 -4.05
N TYR A 34 5.90 -9.17 -5.25
CA TYR A 34 5.47 -8.61 -6.54
C TYR A 34 4.16 -9.19 -7.07
N SER A 35 3.49 -10.06 -6.29
CA SER A 35 2.19 -10.62 -6.68
C SER A 35 1.14 -9.52 -6.83
N THR A 36 0.37 -9.58 -7.92
CA THR A 36 -0.80 -8.71 -8.16
C THR A 36 -2.06 -9.23 -7.49
N THR A 37 -2.03 -10.43 -6.92
CA THR A 37 -3.14 -11.08 -6.20
C THR A 37 -2.65 -11.60 -4.84
N PRO A 38 -2.28 -10.70 -3.91
CA PRO A 38 -1.85 -11.07 -2.57
C PRO A 38 -3.00 -11.63 -1.73
N LEU A 39 -2.67 -12.30 -0.62
CA LEU A 39 -3.65 -12.60 0.42
C LEU A 39 -4.13 -11.32 1.12
N PRO A 40 -5.32 -11.29 1.75
CA PRO A 40 -5.81 -10.11 2.46
C PRO A 40 -4.80 -9.53 3.48
N GLU A 41 -4.16 -10.39 4.25
CA GLU A 41 -3.18 -10.01 5.29
C GLU A 41 -1.89 -9.47 4.65
N GLU A 42 -1.44 -10.10 3.56
CA GLU A 42 -0.28 -9.65 2.80
C GLU A 42 -0.55 -8.29 2.13
N TRP A 43 -1.75 -8.10 1.58
CA TRP A 43 -2.18 -6.83 1.01
C TRP A 43 -2.12 -5.73 2.06
N SER A 44 -2.68 -5.98 3.25
CA SER A 44 -2.68 -5.04 4.36
C SER A 44 -1.26 -4.66 4.80
N ALA A 45 -0.37 -5.64 4.95
CA ALA A 45 1.02 -5.40 5.33
C ALA A 45 1.77 -4.58 4.26
N ARG A 46 1.60 -4.91 2.99
CA ARG A 46 2.27 -4.23 1.85
C ARG A 46 1.72 -2.83 1.63
N ASP A 47 0.41 -2.62 1.80
CA ASP A 47 -0.21 -1.29 1.80
C ASP A 47 0.34 -0.44 2.95
N ALA A 48 0.47 -0.99 4.16
CA ALA A 48 1.04 -0.31 5.31
C ALA A 48 2.51 0.12 5.09
N ILE A 49 3.32 -0.73 4.45
CA ILE A 49 4.70 -0.37 4.06
C ILE A 49 4.68 0.80 3.08
N THR A 50 3.78 0.77 2.09
CA THR A 50 3.64 1.85 1.10
C THR A 50 3.20 3.16 1.76
N LYS A 51 2.23 3.12 2.68
CA LYS A 51 1.82 4.26 3.51
C LYS A 51 2.97 4.85 4.29
N SER A 52 3.79 3.99 4.90
CA SER A 52 4.97 4.41 5.65
C SER A 52 5.96 5.18 4.77
N VAL A 53 6.21 4.69 3.54
CA VAL A 53 7.05 5.41 2.55
C VAL A 53 6.47 6.79 2.23
N ILE A 54 5.15 6.92 2.04
CA ILE A 54 4.52 8.22 1.79
C ILE A 54 4.74 9.17 2.99
N VAL A 55 4.35 8.74 4.19
CA VAL A 55 4.38 9.57 5.40
C VAL A 55 5.81 10.05 5.74
N MET A 56 6.83 9.20 5.56
CA MET A 56 8.22 9.58 5.82
C MET A 56 8.79 10.56 4.78
N ASN A 57 8.12 10.77 3.65
CA ASN A 57 8.59 11.61 2.55
C ASN A 57 7.81 12.93 2.43
N ILE A 58 6.94 13.27 3.40
CA ILE A 58 6.17 14.52 3.41
C ILE A 58 6.45 15.31 4.69
N ALA A 59 6.60 16.63 4.57
CA ALA A 59 7.05 17.50 5.67
C ALA A 59 6.00 17.69 6.78
N ASN A 60 4.71 17.65 6.44
CA ASN A 60 3.62 17.85 7.40
C ASN A 60 2.38 16.98 7.07
N PRO A 61 2.40 15.67 7.37
CA PRO A 61 1.28 14.77 7.09
C PRO A 61 -0.03 15.19 7.74
N ILE A 62 0.02 15.79 8.95
CA ILE A 62 -1.17 16.23 9.68
C ILE A 62 -1.79 17.46 9.03
N GLY A 63 -0.98 18.47 8.71
CA GLY A 63 -1.45 19.69 8.04
C GLY A 63 -1.96 19.45 6.61
N LEU A 64 -1.49 18.39 5.95
CA LEU A 64 -2.00 17.94 4.66
C LEU A 64 -3.26 17.06 4.76
N GLY A 65 -3.77 16.81 5.96
CA GLY A 65 -4.99 16.03 6.16
C GLY A 65 -4.84 14.55 5.82
N VAL A 66 -3.64 13.97 5.94
CA VAL A 66 -3.41 12.55 5.64
C VAL A 66 -4.22 11.66 6.58
N ASP A 67 -5.23 11.00 6.02
CA ASP A 67 -6.05 10.01 6.72
C ASP A 67 -5.38 8.63 6.69
N LYS A 68 -4.82 8.23 7.83
CA LYS A 68 -4.11 6.95 8.00
C LYS A 68 -5.02 5.72 7.89
N THR A 69 -6.34 5.90 7.98
CA THR A 69 -7.32 4.82 7.82
C THR A 69 -7.52 4.43 6.35
N LYS A 70 -7.16 5.33 5.42
CA LYS A 70 -7.22 5.07 3.99
C LYS A 70 -6.04 4.22 3.53
N ASN A 71 -6.17 3.65 2.34
CA ASN A 71 -5.08 2.92 1.70
C ASN A 71 -4.05 3.87 1.08
N SER A 72 -2.86 3.35 0.79
CA SER A 72 -1.75 4.12 0.23
C SER A 72 -2.10 4.82 -1.09
N ALA A 73 -2.85 4.16 -1.98
CA ALA A 73 -3.31 4.75 -3.24
C ALA A 73 -4.17 5.99 -3.03
N PHE A 74 -5.11 5.94 -2.07
CA PHE A 74 -5.98 7.07 -1.75
C PHE A 74 -5.17 8.23 -1.17
N ILE A 75 -4.28 7.94 -0.22
CA ILE A 75 -3.41 8.96 0.38
C ILE A 75 -2.55 9.60 -0.70
N TRP A 76 -1.92 8.81 -1.57
CA TRP A 76 -1.04 9.32 -2.62
C TRP A 76 -1.75 10.21 -3.64
N LYS A 77 -3.00 9.88 -4.01
CA LYS A 77 -3.81 10.70 -4.93
C LYS A 77 -4.27 12.02 -4.32
N GLY A 78 -4.32 12.12 -3.00
CA GLY A 78 -4.72 13.34 -2.28
C GLY A 78 -3.58 14.28 -1.92
N LEU A 79 -2.33 13.89 -2.21
CA LEU A 79 -1.12 14.70 -2.05
C LEU A 79 -0.77 15.40 -3.36
#